data_AF-A0AAI8YMD0-F1
#
_entry.id   AF-A0AAI8YMD0-F1
#
_cell.length_a   1.000
_cell.length_b   1.000
_cell.length_c   1.000
_cell.angle_alpha   90.00
_cell.angle_beta   90.00
_cell.angle_gamma   90.00
#
_symmetry.space_group_name_H-M   'P 1'
#
loop_
_entity.id
_entity.type
_entity.pdbx_description
1 polymer ?
#
loop_
_entity_poly.entity_id
_entity_poly.type
_entity_poly.pdbx_seq_one_letter_code
_entity_poly.pdbx_strand_id
1 'polypeptide(L)'
;MATNGTPSGSAQFSSLSTELCLHIWSFVAPEVHHGRAAQVFALQLIIPNATETQAWGADVPPYHVRPGHVLKDQTAGLRTMLAVHRESRDEALRFFPDTLAVDEKGGIVRYNSEHDMVFLDGKFNAHWMERSWDYHLAGFTDSIQHLGLGPDLLKFLTFFVWDLSKPVNPIWYLMRFLRPFNALDVVYYAIEESRHATHHALRWPAPDKMHRHLQVFSKAAVKPAEPSSVMYCWPDLIENEYYARNEGTFFEGGEDGIDEFGILVETLCDPSGWSDEIKKAFESSATHTWMKMICCH
;
A
#
# COMPACT_ATOMS: atom_id res chain seq x y z
N MET A 1 33.96 36.44 5.29
CA MET A 1 33.90 35.14 6.00
C MET A 1 32.80 35.22 7.03
N ALA A 2 31.61 34.75 6.70
CA ALA A 2 30.49 34.63 7.62
C ALA A 2 30.27 33.14 7.88
N THR A 3 30.49 32.71 9.11
CA THR A 3 30.18 31.36 9.58
C THR A 3 28.67 31.29 9.83
N ASN A 4 27.95 30.63 8.92
CA ASN A 4 26.55 30.28 9.10
C ASN A 4 26.42 29.35 10.30
N GLY A 5 25.71 29.82 11.33
CA GLY A 5 25.41 29.07 12.54
C GLY A 5 24.61 27.81 12.23
N THR A 6 25.08 26.68 12.73
CA THR A 6 24.29 25.45 12.90
C THR A 6 23.04 25.76 13.71
N PRO A 7 21.85 25.29 13.30
CA PRO A 7 20.62 25.57 14.03
C PRO A 7 20.66 24.90 15.41
N SER A 8 20.50 25.71 16.45
CA SER A 8 20.54 25.37 17.87
C SER A 8 19.34 24.53 18.38
N GLY A 9 18.49 24.03 17.49
CA GLY A 9 17.21 23.41 17.85
C GLY A 9 17.33 22.04 18.54
N SER A 10 18.30 21.21 18.17
CA SER A 10 18.45 19.86 18.75
C SER A 10 18.96 19.89 20.19
N ALA A 11 19.83 20.85 20.54
CA ALA A 11 20.38 20.99 21.88
C ALA A 11 19.34 21.46 22.91
N GLN A 12 18.31 22.20 22.47
CA GLN A 12 17.20 22.61 23.34
C GLN A 12 16.22 21.46 23.55
N PHE A 13 15.98 20.63 22.54
CA PHE A 13 15.07 19.48 22.67
C PHE A 13 15.57 18.46 23.70
N SER A 14 16.87 18.19 23.74
CA SER A 14 17.47 17.28 24.72
C SER A 14 17.48 17.81 26.17
N SER A 15 17.09 19.07 26.38
CA SER A 15 16.96 19.65 27.74
C SER A 15 15.57 19.49 28.34
N LEU A 16 14.60 19.02 27.55
CA LEU A 16 13.22 18.81 27.98
C LEU A 16 13.11 17.48 28.73
N SER A 17 12.13 17.36 29.63
CA SER A 17 11.86 16.06 30.28
C SER A 17 11.34 15.06 29.25
N THR A 18 11.52 13.77 29.52
CA THR A 18 11.05 12.70 28.64
C THR A 18 9.55 12.82 28.36
N GLU A 19 8.73 13.16 29.36
CA GLU A 19 7.30 13.34 29.20
C GLU A 19 6.96 14.48 28.22
N LEU A 20 7.71 15.58 28.27
CA LEU A 20 7.48 16.72 27.40
C LEU A 20 7.95 16.44 25.97
N CYS A 21 9.07 15.72 25.80
CA CYS A 21 9.51 15.22 24.50
C CYS A 21 8.43 14.33 23.86
N LEU A 22 7.93 13.36 24.61
CA LEU A 22 6.84 12.48 24.19
C LEU A 22 5.57 13.27 23.85
N HIS A 23 5.20 14.25 24.69
CA HIS A 23 4.06 15.10 24.41
C HIS A 23 4.24 15.88 23.09
N ILE A 24 5.42 16.43 22.81
CA ILE A 24 5.69 17.11 21.54
C ILE A 24 5.56 16.14 20.36
N TRP A 25 6.10 14.92 20.49
CA TRP A 25 5.98 13.91 19.44
C TRP A 25 4.54 13.51 19.16
N SER A 26 3.65 13.54 20.15
CA SER A 26 2.22 13.29 19.92
C SER A 26 1.57 14.28 18.94
N PHE A 27 2.16 15.46 18.73
CA PHE A 27 1.70 16.44 17.74
C PHE A 27 2.44 16.34 16.40
N VAL A 28 3.73 16.00 16.42
CA VAL A 28 4.59 16.00 15.22
C VAL A 28 4.55 14.68 14.48
N ALA A 29 4.40 13.58 15.22
CA ALA A 29 4.34 12.21 14.74
C ALA A 29 3.26 11.45 15.55
N PRO A 30 1.97 11.84 15.41
CA PRO A 30 0.87 11.23 16.15
C PRO A 30 0.82 9.70 15.99
N GLU A 31 1.29 9.19 14.85
CA GLU A 31 1.41 7.77 14.53
C GLU A 31 2.29 6.99 15.52
N VAL A 32 3.35 7.61 16.04
CA VAL A 32 4.25 7.01 17.04
C VAL A 32 3.59 6.98 18.42
N HIS A 33 2.73 7.96 18.71
CA HIS A 33 2.26 8.18 20.06
C HIS A 33 0.93 7.52 20.40
N HIS A 34 0.03 7.39 19.42
CA HIS A 34 -1.30 6.86 19.67
C HIS A 34 -1.35 5.34 19.69
N GLY A 35 -0.27 4.66 19.28
CA GLY A 35 -0.12 3.21 19.31
C GLY A 35 -1.21 2.48 18.51
N ARG A 36 -0.84 1.82 17.41
CA ARG A 36 -1.70 0.95 16.58
C ARG A 36 -2.56 1.62 15.50
N ALA A 37 -2.33 2.89 15.16
CA ALA A 37 -2.92 3.42 13.94
C ALA A 37 -2.12 2.89 12.73
N ALA A 38 -2.61 1.83 12.11
CA ALA A 38 -2.04 1.28 10.88
C ALA A 38 -1.97 2.36 9.79
N GLN A 39 -0.82 2.49 9.13
CA GLN A 39 -0.59 3.50 8.10
C GLN A 39 -0.59 2.92 6.70
N VAL A 40 -0.81 3.80 5.71
CA VAL A 40 -0.69 3.47 4.30
C VAL A 40 0.51 4.17 3.69
N PHE A 41 1.50 3.40 3.24
CA PHE A 41 2.66 3.90 2.52
C PHE A 41 2.41 3.79 1.02
N ALA A 42 2.06 4.92 0.39
CA ALA A 42 1.73 4.96 -1.03
C ALA A 42 2.99 5.04 -1.90
N LEU A 43 3.12 4.07 -2.79
CA LEU A 43 4.23 3.92 -3.73
C LEU A 43 3.71 3.81 -5.16
N GLN A 44 4.55 4.16 -6.12
CA GLN A 44 4.25 4.04 -7.53
C GLN A 44 5.07 2.93 -8.16
N LEU A 45 4.38 1.99 -8.79
CA LEU A 45 4.98 1.00 -9.68
C LEU A 45 5.15 1.64 -11.06
N ILE A 46 6.41 1.80 -11.47
CA ILE A 46 6.77 2.43 -12.73
C ILE A 46 7.32 1.36 -13.68
N ILE A 47 6.75 1.35 -14.88
CA ILE A 47 7.22 0.50 -15.97
C ILE A 47 8.21 1.33 -16.79
N PRO A 48 9.44 0.83 -17.04
CA PRO A 48 10.40 1.55 -17.84
C PRO A 48 9.88 1.86 -19.24
N ASN A 49 10.07 3.11 -19.67
CA ASN A 49 9.74 3.49 -21.04
C ASN A 49 10.82 3.01 -22.04
N ALA A 50 10.58 3.20 -23.34
CA ALA A 50 11.52 2.78 -24.39
C ALA A 50 12.92 3.43 -24.24
N THR A 51 12.98 4.68 -23.76
CA THR A 51 14.24 5.39 -23.54
C THR A 51 15.02 4.83 -22.35
N GLU A 52 14.35 4.55 -21.23
CA GLU A 52 14.93 3.86 -20.08
C GLU A 52 15.39 2.45 -20.48
N THR A 53 14.59 1.76 -21.29
CA THR A 53 14.94 0.44 -21.84
C THR A 53 16.21 0.50 -22.69
N GLN A 54 16.36 1.53 -23.53
CA GLN A 54 17.55 1.71 -24.36
C GLN A 54 18.78 2.10 -23.54
N ALA A 55 18.61 2.89 -22.47
CA ALA A 55 19.71 3.35 -21.62
C ALA A 55 20.30 2.23 -20.75
N TRP A 56 19.46 1.34 -20.23
CA TRP A 56 19.90 0.24 -19.35
C TRP A 56 20.17 -1.07 -20.12
N GLY A 57 19.70 -1.21 -21.36
CA GLY A 57 20.03 -2.35 -22.21
C GLY A 57 19.31 -3.64 -21.81
N ALA A 58 20.05 -4.77 -21.78
CA ALA A 58 19.46 -6.07 -21.48
C ALA A 58 19.10 -6.26 -20.00
N ASP A 59 19.66 -5.44 -19.10
CA ASP A 59 19.50 -5.54 -17.64
C ASP A 59 18.39 -4.63 -17.10
N VAL A 60 17.48 -4.17 -17.97
CA VAL A 60 16.33 -3.33 -17.60
C VAL A 60 15.39 -4.14 -16.70
N PRO A 61 15.15 -3.71 -15.45
CA PRO A 61 14.16 -4.36 -14.62
C PRO A 61 12.77 -4.21 -15.24
N PRO A 62 11.86 -5.18 -15.09
CA PRO A 62 10.53 -5.12 -15.70
C PRO A 62 9.66 -4.02 -15.08
N TYR A 63 9.95 -3.66 -13.83
CA TYR A 63 9.41 -2.49 -13.15
C TYR A 63 10.39 -2.02 -12.07
N HIS A 64 10.22 -0.77 -11.66
CA HIS A 64 10.84 -0.23 -10.47
C HIS A 64 9.82 0.55 -9.64
N VAL A 65 10.09 0.65 -8.34
CA VAL A 65 9.23 1.36 -7.42
C VAL A 65 9.75 2.78 -7.23
N ARG A 66 8.84 3.73 -7.09
CA ARG A 66 9.16 5.11 -6.70
C ARG A 66 8.29 5.54 -5.54
N PRO A 67 8.77 6.49 -4.71
CA PRO A 67 7.94 7.14 -3.71
C PRO A 67 6.68 7.73 -4.36
N GLY A 68 5.52 7.44 -3.78
CA GLY A 68 4.30 8.16 -4.12
C GLY A 68 4.41 9.64 -3.75
N HIS A 69 3.55 10.46 -4.34
CA HIS A 69 3.56 11.91 -4.15
C HIS A 69 3.38 12.34 -2.69
N VAL A 70 2.77 11.50 -1.85
CA VAL A 70 2.58 11.74 -0.41
C VAL A 70 3.62 11.13 0.51
N LEU A 71 4.44 10.19 0.03
CA LEU A 71 5.32 9.41 0.91
C LEU A 71 6.27 10.32 1.69
N LYS A 72 6.71 11.41 1.05
CA LYS A 72 7.57 12.41 1.68
C LYS A 72 6.89 13.07 2.88
N ASP A 73 5.62 13.39 2.77
CA ASP A 73 4.84 14.06 3.82
C ASP A 73 4.46 13.05 4.91
N GLN A 74 4.06 11.84 4.52
CA GLN A 74 3.78 10.70 5.43
C GLN A 74 4.95 10.41 6.37
N THR A 75 6.16 10.39 5.83
CA THR A 75 7.36 10.05 6.62
C THR A 75 8.02 11.27 7.28
N ALA A 76 7.45 12.47 7.18
CA ALA A 76 8.10 13.68 7.68
C ALA A 76 8.27 13.69 9.20
N GLY A 77 7.23 13.28 9.95
CA GLY A 77 7.28 13.16 11.41
C GLY A 77 8.35 12.16 11.84
N LEU A 78 8.29 10.95 11.30
CA LEU A 78 9.28 9.89 11.55
C LEU A 78 10.72 10.30 11.23
N ARG A 79 10.98 10.89 10.04
CA ARG A 79 12.33 11.38 9.69
C ARG A 79 12.83 12.43 10.66
N THR A 80 11.92 13.28 11.17
CA THR A 80 12.26 14.29 12.17
C THR A 80 12.66 13.61 13.48
N MET A 81 11.86 12.66 14.00
CA MET A 81 12.19 11.91 15.21
C MET A 81 13.54 11.19 15.12
N LEU A 82 13.82 10.54 13.99
CA LEU A 82 15.08 9.84 13.74
C LEU A 82 16.30 10.79 13.71
N ALA A 83 16.09 12.06 13.35
CA ALA A 83 17.15 13.05 13.21
C ALA A 83 17.43 13.87 14.49
N VAL A 84 16.43 14.07 15.37
CA VAL A 84 16.53 15.05 16.47
C VAL A 84 17.46 14.62 17.61
N HIS A 85 17.22 13.48 18.25
CA HIS A 85 18.10 12.98 19.33
C HIS A 85 18.01 11.46 19.51
N ARG A 86 18.88 10.90 20.36
CA ARG A 86 19.02 9.45 20.56
C ARG A 86 17.74 8.79 21.10
N GLU A 87 17.13 9.31 22.17
CA GLU A 87 15.95 8.63 22.74
C GLU A 87 14.74 8.70 21.78
N SER A 88 14.55 9.82 21.05
CA SER A 88 13.53 9.88 19.99
C SER A 88 13.76 8.87 18.89
N ARG A 89 15.02 8.66 18.51
CA ARG A 89 15.38 7.66 17.52
C ARG A 89 15.08 6.27 18.05
N ASP A 90 15.47 5.97 19.30
CA ASP A 90 15.23 4.66 19.91
C ASP A 90 13.71 4.38 20.00
N GLU A 91 12.89 5.39 20.35
CA GLU A 91 11.43 5.26 20.35
C GLU A 91 10.87 5.04 18.94
N ALA A 92 11.30 5.85 17.96
CA ALA A 92 10.88 5.71 16.57
C ALA A 92 11.23 4.33 15.98
N LEU A 93 12.41 3.79 16.32
CA LEU A 93 12.85 2.46 15.91
C LEU A 93 12.07 1.34 16.59
N ARG A 94 11.52 1.59 17.79
CA ARG A 94 10.64 0.63 18.48
C ARG A 94 9.30 0.49 17.76
N PHE A 95 8.76 1.60 17.22
CA PHE A 95 7.47 1.59 16.51
C PHE A 95 7.60 1.21 15.04
N PHE A 96 8.69 1.61 14.37
CA PHE A 96 8.97 1.31 12.97
C PHE A 96 10.28 0.52 12.84
N PRO A 97 10.28 -0.74 13.29
CA PRO A 97 11.49 -1.57 13.31
C PRO A 97 11.98 -1.89 11.90
N ASP A 98 11.06 -2.02 10.95
CA ASP A 98 11.32 -2.56 9.62
C ASP A 98 11.73 -1.48 8.61
N THR A 99 12.26 -1.95 7.49
CA THR A 99 12.71 -1.12 6.39
C THR A 99 12.17 -1.64 5.06
N LEU A 100 11.80 -0.71 4.20
CA LEU A 100 11.31 -0.95 2.86
C LEU A 100 12.15 -0.16 1.85
N ALA A 101 12.68 -0.84 0.83
CA ALA A 101 13.35 -0.20 -0.29
C ALA A 101 12.32 0.45 -1.23
N VAL A 102 12.41 1.75 -1.47
CA VAL A 102 11.39 2.52 -2.22
C VAL A 102 11.88 3.12 -3.53
N ASP A 103 13.19 3.05 -3.80
CA ASP A 103 13.75 3.40 -5.11
C ASP A 103 15.06 2.64 -5.39
N GLU A 104 15.44 2.59 -6.67
CA GLU A 104 16.68 1.96 -7.14
C GLU A 104 17.95 2.68 -6.68
N LYS A 105 17.82 3.91 -6.18
CA LYS A 105 18.95 4.73 -5.69
C LYS A 105 19.24 4.46 -4.22
N GLY A 106 18.59 3.45 -3.62
CA GLY A 106 18.78 3.06 -2.22
C GLY A 106 17.96 3.89 -1.24
N GLY A 107 16.87 4.52 -1.71
CA GLY A 107 15.88 5.13 -0.86
C GLY A 107 15.23 4.08 0.04
N ILE A 108 15.26 4.32 1.35
CA ILE A 108 14.70 3.43 2.37
C ILE A 108 13.67 4.20 3.18
N VAL A 109 12.52 3.57 3.40
CA VAL A 109 11.50 4.03 4.34
C VAL A 109 11.41 3.06 5.50
N ARG A 110 11.21 3.60 6.71
CA ARG A 110 10.90 2.81 7.90
C ARG A 110 9.41 2.70 8.07
N TYR A 111 8.96 1.50 8.42
CA TYR A 111 7.55 1.18 8.62
C TYR A 111 7.42 0.00 9.59
N ASN A 112 6.19 -0.39 9.92
CA ASN A 112 5.88 -1.56 10.72
C ASN A 112 5.22 -2.61 9.82
N SER A 113 5.95 -3.65 9.44
CA SER A 113 5.46 -4.63 8.47
C SER A 113 4.23 -5.42 8.95
N GLU A 114 4.08 -5.61 10.26
CA GLU A 114 2.98 -6.35 10.88
C GLU A 114 1.68 -5.54 10.96
N HIS A 115 1.71 -4.23 10.79
CA HIS A 115 0.53 -3.36 10.98
C HIS A 115 0.28 -2.42 9.80
N ASP A 116 1.35 -1.86 9.25
CA ASP A 116 1.26 -0.92 8.15
C ASP A 116 1.05 -1.65 6.83
N MET A 117 0.47 -0.93 5.88
CA MET A 117 0.19 -1.42 4.55
C MET A 117 0.95 -0.62 3.50
N VAL A 118 1.54 -1.33 2.54
CA VAL A 118 2.18 -0.74 1.36
C VAL A 118 1.16 -0.69 0.24
N PHE A 119 0.83 0.50 -0.24
CA PHE A 119 -0.11 0.70 -1.32
C PHE A 119 0.63 0.94 -2.63
N LEU A 120 0.52 0.01 -3.58
CA LEU A 120 1.11 0.12 -4.91
C LEU A 120 0.08 0.62 -5.92
N ASP A 121 0.29 1.85 -6.37
CA ASP A 121 -0.42 2.43 -7.50
C ASP A 121 0.40 2.29 -8.79
N GLY A 122 -0.24 2.03 -9.92
CA GLY A 122 0.47 1.79 -11.17
C GLY A 122 -0.46 1.42 -12.32
N LYS A 123 0.08 1.47 -13.54
CA LYS A 123 -0.68 1.12 -14.74
C LYS A 123 -0.53 -0.35 -15.08
N PHE A 124 -1.51 -1.15 -14.70
CA PHE A 124 -1.51 -2.61 -14.90
C PHE A 124 -1.87 -2.98 -16.36
N ASN A 125 -1.06 -3.82 -17.01
CA ASN A 125 -1.30 -4.42 -18.32
C ASN A 125 -0.56 -5.77 -18.44
N ALA A 126 -1.03 -6.63 -19.34
CA ALA A 126 -0.54 -8.00 -19.43
C ALA A 126 0.94 -8.04 -19.81
N HIS A 127 1.34 -7.29 -20.83
CA HIS A 127 2.69 -7.36 -21.38
C HIS A 127 3.78 -7.08 -20.32
N TRP A 128 3.60 -6.07 -19.46
CA TRP A 128 4.59 -5.86 -18.40
C TRP A 128 4.46 -6.87 -17.27
N MET A 129 3.24 -7.33 -16.93
CA MET A 129 3.06 -8.35 -15.90
C MET A 129 3.74 -9.66 -16.29
N GLU A 130 3.73 -10.05 -17.56
CA GLU A 130 4.48 -11.21 -18.06
C GLU A 130 5.98 -11.06 -17.82
N ARG A 131 6.51 -9.86 -18.07
CA ARG A 131 7.93 -9.57 -17.87
C ARG A 131 8.32 -9.47 -16.41
N SER A 132 7.37 -9.18 -15.53
CA SER A 132 7.59 -9.06 -14.09
C SER A 132 7.39 -10.37 -13.32
N TRP A 133 6.99 -11.45 -14.01
CA TRP A 133 6.89 -12.76 -13.38
C TRP A 133 8.19 -13.16 -12.72
N ASP A 134 8.09 -13.60 -11.48
CA ASP A 134 9.21 -14.05 -10.68
C ASP A 134 10.30 -12.96 -10.46
N TYR A 135 10.03 -11.69 -10.84
CA TYR A 135 10.96 -10.59 -10.64
C TYR A 135 11.00 -10.17 -9.18
N HIS A 136 12.15 -10.39 -8.57
CA HIS A 136 12.43 -10.09 -7.18
C HIS A 136 13.11 -8.73 -7.07
N LEU A 137 12.55 -7.85 -6.25
CA LEU A 137 13.14 -6.55 -5.94
C LEU A 137 13.64 -6.56 -4.48
N ALA A 138 14.94 -6.77 -4.32
CA ALA A 138 15.57 -6.95 -3.02
C ALA A 138 15.23 -5.82 -2.02
N GLY A 139 14.77 -6.21 -0.83
CA GLY A 139 14.36 -5.28 0.23
C GLY A 139 13.02 -4.58 -0.01
N PHE A 140 12.36 -4.82 -1.15
CA PHE A 140 10.98 -4.44 -1.41
C PHE A 140 10.06 -5.65 -1.30
N THR A 141 10.21 -6.64 -2.19
CA THR A 141 9.36 -7.84 -2.22
C THR A 141 9.58 -8.74 -0.99
N ASP A 142 10.74 -8.64 -0.34
CA ASP A 142 11.05 -9.43 0.86
C ASP A 142 10.33 -9.00 2.13
N SER A 143 9.92 -7.74 2.20
CA SER A 143 9.56 -7.11 3.48
C SER A 143 8.06 -6.96 3.68
N ILE A 144 7.27 -6.92 2.60
CA ILE A 144 5.87 -6.49 2.62
C ILE A 144 4.97 -7.64 3.07
N GLN A 145 4.27 -7.45 4.20
CA GLN A 145 3.23 -8.38 4.67
C GLN A 145 1.82 -7.98 4.24
N HIS A 146 1.54 -6.67 4.19
CA HIS A 146 0.24 -6.14 3.80
C HIS A 146 0.37 -5.28 2.54
N LEU A 147 -0.18 -5.76 1.44
CA LEU A 147 -0.09 -5.10 0.14
C LEU A 147 -1.45 -4.60 -0.33
N GLY A 148 -1.56 -3.30 -0.54
CA GLY A 148 -2.65 -2.67 -1.29
C GLY A 148 -2.32 -2.53 -2.76
N LEU A 149 -3.27 -2.86 -3.64
CA LEU A 149 -3.13 -2.71 -5.09
C LEU A 149 -4.13 -1.69 -5.62
N GLY A 150 -3.64 -0.70 -6.36
CA GLY A 150 -4.42 0.42 -6.88
C GLY A 150 -5.56 0.01 -7.84
N PRO A 151 -6.51 0.92 -8.09
CA PRO A 151 -7.75 0.64 -8.84
C PRO A 151 -7.50 0.27 -10.31
N ASP A 152 -6.36 0.69 -10.88
CA ASP A 152 -5.98 0.33 -12.25
C ASP A 152 -5.71 -1.17 -12.41
N LEU A 153 -5.33 -1.89 -11.34
CA LEU A 153 -5.24 -3.35 -11.38
C LEU A 153 -6.62 -3.96 -11.62
N LEU A 154 -7.63 -3.46 -10.94
CA LEU A 154 -8.97 -3.99 -11.07
C LEU A 154 -9.51 -3.79 -12.49
N LYS A 155 -9.29 -2.60 -13.07
CA LYS A 155 -9.62 -2.31 -14.49
C LYS A 155 -8.91 -3.27 -15.44
N PHE A 156 -7.66 -3.62 -15.15
CA PHE A 156 -6.93 -4.62 -15.91
C PHE A 156 -7.57 -6.01 -15.79
N LEU A 157 -7.86 -6.46 -14.57
CA LEU A 157 -8.43 -7.80 -14.34
C LEU A 157 -9.79 -7.92 -15.01
N THR A 158 -10.66 -6.91 -14.90
CA THR A 158 -11.98 -6.92 -15.56
C THR A 158 -11.84 -6.95 -17.07
N PHE A 159 -10.98 -6.12 -17.68
CA PHE A 159 -10.79 -6.10 -19.14
C PHE A 159 -10.44 -7.47 -19.73
N PHE A 160 -9.63 -8.27 -19.03
CA PHE A 160 -9.21 -9.59 -19.51
C PHE A 160 -10.26 -10.70 -19.31
N VAL A 161 -11.20 -10.56 -18.38
CA VAL A 161 -12.34 -11.48 -18.24
C VAL A 161 -13.19 -11.47 -19.52
N TRP A 162 -13.24 -10.35 -20.24
CA TRP A 162 -14.06 -10.19 -21.46
C TRP A 162 -13.41 -10.72 -22.73
N ASP A 163 -12.09 -10.88 -22.78
CA ASP A 163 -11.39 -11.46 -23.92
C ASP A 163 -11.30 -12.99 -23.78
N LEU A 164 -12.47 -13.65 -23.81
CA LEU A 164 -12.62 -15.11 -23.78
C LEU A 164 -11.88 -15.84 -24.92
N SER A 165 -11.36 -15.10 -25.92
CA SER A 165 -10.54 -15.67 -26.99
C SER A 165 -9.12 -16.02 -26.52
N LYS A 166 -8.68 -15.48 -25.38
CA LYS A 166 -7.41 -15.81 -24.75
C LYS A 166 -7.65 -16.72 -23.56
N PRO A 167 -7.02 -17.91 -23.51
CA PRO A 167 -7.21 -18.87 -22.42
C PRO A 167 -6.53 -18.46 -21.10
N VAL A 168 -6.08 -17.21 -20.97
CA VAL A 168 -5.24 -16.80 -19.84
C VAL A 168 -6.10 -16.14 -18.78
N ASN A 169 -6.25 -16.84 -17.64
CA ASN A 169 -6.99 -16.35 -16.49
C ASN A 169 -6.25 -15.12 -15.90
N PRO A 170 -6.90 -13.94 -15.76
CA PRO A 170 -6.28 -12.75 -15.19
C PRO A 170 -5.75 -12.95 -13.76
N ILE A 171 -6.34 -13.88 -13.00
CA ILE A 171 -5.85 -14.30 -11.68
C ILE A 171 -4.45 -14.88 -11.77
N TRP A 172 -4.13 -15.60 -12.85
CA TRP A 172 -2.82 -16.21 -13.02
C TRP A 172 -1.71 -15.16 -13.18
N TYR A 173 -1.97 -14.06 -13.89
CA TYR A 173 -1.05 -12.91 -13.96
C TYR A 173 -0.78 -12.34 -12.57
N LEU A 174 -1.84 -12.18 -11.77
CA LEU A 174 -1.70 -11.65 -10.43
C LEU A 174 -0.92 -12.60 -9.52
N MET A 175 -1.24 -13.90 -9.50
CA MET A 175 -0.50 -14.87 -8.68
C MET A 175 0.98 -14.88 -9.02
N ARG A 176 1.33 -14.83 -10.32
CA ARG A 176 2.72 -14.77 -10.77
C ARG A 176 3.41 -13.47 -10.40
N PHE A 177 2.69 -12.35 -10.41
CA PHE A 177 3.20 -11.07 -9.93
C PHE A 177 3.46 -11.08 -8.41
N LEU A 178 2.60 -11.73 -7.63
CA LEU A 178 2.71 -11.77 -6.17
C LEU A 178 3.70 -12.82 -5.66
N ARG A 179 4.04 -13.81 -6.48
CA ARG A 179 4.96 -14.90 -6.11
C ARG A 179 6.31 -14.45 -5.49
N PRO A 180 6.96 -13.37 -5.95
CA PRO A 180 8.22 -12.90 -5.35
C PRO A 180 8.06 -12.30 -3.95
N PHE A 181 6.83 -12.03 -3.49
CA PHE A 181 6.57 -11.40 -2.21
C PHE A 181 6.59 -12.44 -1.09
N ASN A 182 7.79 -12.67 -0.54
CA ASN A 182 8.05 -13.80 0.36
C ASN A 182 7.43 -13.66 1.76
N ALA A 183 7.14 -12.43 2.20
CA ALA A 183 6.56 -12.12 3.51
C ALA A 183 5.07 -11.79 3.43
N LEU A 184 4.46 -11.86 2.25
CA LEU A 184 3.09 -11.40 2.01
C LEU A 184 2.07 -12.28 2.73
N ASP A 185 1.21 -11.65 3.51
CA ASP A 185 0.11 -12.27 4.26
C ASP A 185 -1.25 -11.83 3.69
N VAL A 186 -1.40 -10.54 3.41
CA VAL A 186 -2.68 -9.98 2.97
C VAL A 186 -2.52 -9.12 1.74
N VAL A 187 -3.41 -9.33 0.76
CA VAL A 187 -3.56 -8.47 -0.40
C VAL A 187 -4.92 -7.78 -0.36
N TYR A 188 -4.87 -6.46 -0.41
CA TYR A 188 -6.01 -5.59 -0.50
C TYR A 188 -6.16 -5.02 -1.91
N TYR A 189 -7.38 -4.98 -2.42
CA TYR A 189 -7.68 -4.27 -3.67
C TYR A 189 -8.35 -2.95 -3.39
N ALA A 190 -7.76 -1.89 -3.92
CA ALA A 190 -8.32 -0.56 -3.87
C ALA A 190 -9.49 -0.44 -4.83
N ILE A 191 -10.63 -0.02 -4.30
CA ILE A 191 -11.76 0.43 -5.10
C ILE A 191 -11.80 1.95 -4.97
N GLU A 192 -11.62 2.62 -6.12
CA GLU A 192 -11.86 4.06 -6.23
C GLU A 192 -13.37 4.24 -6.37
N GLU A 193 -13.99 4.82 -5.35
CA GLU A 193 -15.40 5.11 -5.42
C GLU A 193 -15.62 6.36 -6.26
N SER A 194 -16.27 6.20 -7.41
CA SER A 194 -16.62 7.34 -8.26
C SER A 194 -17.50 8.32 -7.47
N ARG A 195 -17.43 9.61 -7.83
CA ARG A 195 -18.14 10.76 -7.20
C ARG A 195 -19.68 10.61 -7.09
N HIS A 196 -20.25 9.46 -7.41
CA HIS A 196 -21.68 9.19 -7.52
C HIS A 196 -22.17 8.14 -6.52
N ALA A 197 -21.30 7.53 -5.72
CA ALA A 197 -21.77 6.75 -4.59
C ALA A 197 -22.46 7.68 -3.58
N THR A 198 -23.71 7.36 -3.27
CA THR A 198 -24.43 8.09 -2.24
C THR A 198 -23.74 7.87 -0.89
N HIS A 199 -23.67 8.90 -0.04
CA HIS A 199 -23.09 8.84 1.32
C HIS A 199 -23.59 7.66 2.19
N HIS A 200 -24.69 7.02 1.80
CA HIS A 200 -25.23 5.82 2.44
C HIS A 200 -24.43 4.54 2.12
N ALA A 201 -23.88 4.42 0.91
CA ALA A 201 -23.01 3.30 0.51
C ALA A 201 -21.65 3.32 1.27
N LEU A 202 -21.28 4.49 1.80
CA LEU A 202 -20.06 4.73 2.57
C LEU A 202 -20.18 4.40 4.06
N ARG A 203 -21.38 3.99 4.54
CA ARG A 203 -21.54 3.56 5.94
C ARG A 203 -21.03 2.15 6.09
N TRP A 204 -19.73 2.03 6.27
CA TRP A 204 -19.15 0.81 6.83
C TRP A 204 -19.82 0.51 8.18
N PRO A 205 -20.44 -0.66 8.34
CA PRO A 205 -21.32 -0.93 9.47
C PRO A 205 -20.59 -1.06 10.82
N ALA A 206 -19.25 -1.04 10.85
CA ALA A 206 -18.47 -1.20 12.09
C ALA A 206 -17.16 -0.38 12.07
N PRO A 207 -17.17 0.91 12.47
CA PRO A 207 -15.99 1.77 12.46
C PRO A 207 -14.89 1.36 13.45
N ASP A 208 -15.23 0.54 14.44
CA ASP A 208 -14.34 -0.07 15.43
C ASP A 208 -13.62 -1.32 14.92
N LYS A 209 -14.04 -1.87 13.77
CA LYS A 209 -13.48 -3.10 13.18
C LYS A 209 -12.62 -2.85 11.93
N MET A 210 -12.24 -1.60 11.72
CA MET A 210 -11.55 -1.15 10.51
C MET A 210 -10.44 -0.17 10.82
N HIS A 211 -9.34 -0.32 10.09
CA HIS A 211 -8.31 0.69 10.02
C HIS A 211 -8.78 1.87 9.17
N ARG A 212 -8.41 3.07 9.62
CA ARG A 212 -8.71 4.34 8.96
C ARG A 212 -7.45 5.19 8.95
N HIS A 213 -6.99 5.53 7.75
CA HIS A 213 -5.84 6.40 7.57
C HIS A 213 -6.24 7.61 6.72
N LEU A 214 -6.28 8.79 7.35
CA LEU A 214 -6.54 10.04 6.66
C LEU A 214 -5.23 10.65 6.15
N GLN A 215 -5.04 10.62 4.85
CA GLN A 215 -3.96 11.31 4.18
C GLN A 215 -4.40 12.72 3.79
N VAL A 216 -3.72 13.74 4.31
CA VAL A 216 -3.91 15.14 3.87
C VAL A 216 -2.77 15.52 2.94
N PHE A 217 -3.08 16.11 1.80
CA PHE A 217 -2.09 16.56 0.83
C PHE A 217 -1.72 18.03 1.11
N SER A 218 -0.43 18.34 1.03
CA SER A 218 0.01 19.74 1.08
C SER A 218 -0.57 20.53 -0.10
N LYS A 219 -1.08 21.75 0.16
CA LYS A 219 -1.63 22.64 -0.88
C LYS A 219 -0.66 22.91 -2.04
N ALA A 220 0.65 22.80 -1.80
CA ALA A 220 1.67 22.97 -2.84
C ALA A 220 1.82 21.74 -3.76
N ALA A 221 1.35 20.56 -3.33
CA ALA A 221 1.46 19.30 -4.04
C ALA A 221 0.18 18.93 -4.81
N VAL A 222 -0.96 19.56 -4.50
CA VAL A 222 -2.27 19.25 -5.08
C VAL A 222 -2.50 20.03 -6.36
N LYS A 223 -2.74 19.34 -7.49
CA LYS A 223 -3.25 20.02 -8.69
C LYS A 223 -4.69 20.51 -8.45
N PRO A 224 -5.16 21.58 -9.10
CA PRO A 224 -6.49 22.18 -8.83
C PRO A 224 -7.69 21.23 -8.93
N ALA A 225 -7.54 20.07 -9.56
CA ALA A 225 -8.60 19.06 -9.73
C ALA A 225 -8.41 17.80 -8.84
N GLU A 226 -7.30 17.71 -8.12
CA GLU A 226 -7.00 16.60 -7.21
C GLU A 226 -7.57 16.90 -5.82
N PRO A 227 -8.04 15.88 -5.09
CA PRO A 227 -8.59 16.06 -3.76
C PRO A 227 -7.50 16.53 -2.79
N SER A 228 -7.89 17.33 -1.79
CA SER A 228 -6.99 17.83 -0.74
C SER A 228 -6.71 16.82 0.38
N SER A 229 -7.45 15.72 0.40
CA SER A 229 -7.23 14.58 1.29
C SER A 229 -7.78 13.30 0.68
N VAL A 230 -7.27 12.16 1.13
CA VAL A 230 -7.78 10.82 0.84
C VAL A 230 -7.92 10.08 2.16
N MET A 231 -9.03 9.36 2.34
CA MET A 231 -9.18 8.45 3.47
C MET A 231 -9.09 7.01 2.97
N TYR A 232 -8.13 6.27 3.49
CA TYR A 232 -8.01 4.84 3.27
C TYR A 232 -8.75 4.11 4.38
N CYS A 233 -9.61 3.18 3.98
CA CYS A 233 -10.34 2.30 4.88
C CYS A 233 -10.10 0.84 4.48
N TRP A 234 -9.67 0.01 5.43
CA TRP A 234 -9.53 -1.42 5.24
C TRP A 234 -9.86 -2.17 6.54
N PRO A 235 -10.35 -3.41 6.46
CA PRO A 235 -10.72 -4.18 7.64
C PRO A 235 -9.50 -4.53 8.50
N ASP A 236 -9.70 -4.58 9.83
CA ASP A 236 -8.68 -5.07 10.76
C ASP A 236 -8.73 -6.60 10.81
N LEU A 237 -7.79 -7.24 10.11
CA LEU A 237 -7.72 -8.70 10.06
C LEU A 237 -7.18 -9.34 11.33
N ILE A 238 -6.40 -8.60 12.12
CA ILE A 238 -5.73 -9.13 13.31
C ILE A 238 -6.73 -9.21 14.47
N GLU A 239 -7.47 -8.12 14.69
CA GLU A 239 -8.42 -8.04 15.80
C GLU A 239 -9.84 -8.47 15.39
N ASN A 240 -10.17 -8.43 14.08
CA ASN A 240 -11.53 -8.60 13.59
C ASN A 240 -11.65 -9.56 12.39
N GLU A 241 -10.85 -10.62 12.35
CA GLU A 241 -10.83 -11.63 11.27
C GLU A 241 -12.21 -12.14 10.85
N TYR A 242 -13.07 -12.48 11.82
CA TYR A 242 -14.43 -12.97 11.52
C TYR A 242 -15.26 -11.93 10.78
N TYR A 243 -15.22 -10.68 11.25
CA TYR A 243 -15.93 -9.59 10.60
C TYR A 243 -15.37 -9.38 9.20
N ALA A 244 -14.05 -9.29 9.08
CA ALA A 244 -13.36 -9.18 7.81
C ALA A 244 -13.85 -10.22 6.79
N ARG A 245 -13.81 -11.51 7.14
CA ARG A 245 -14.13 -12.62 6.22
C ARG A 245 -15.62 -12.73 5.87
N ASN A 246 -16.53 -12.42 6.81
CA ASN A 246 -17.96 -12.72 6.66
C ASN A 246 -18.83 -11.49 6.44
N GLU A 247 -18.39 -10.32 6.91
CA GLU A 247 -19.18 -9.07 6.94
C GLU A 247 -18.41 -7.89 6.30
N GLY A 248 -17.09 -7.96 6.15
CA GLY A 248 -16.26 -6.91 5.57
C GLY A 248 -16.38 -6.78 4.05
N THR A 249 -17.09 -7.70 3.41
CA THR A 249 -17.25 -7.81 1.96
C THR A 249 -18.59 -7.27 1.44
N PHE A 250 -19.44 -6.66 2.28
CA PHE A 250 -20.76 -6.19 1.86
C PHE A 250 -20.69 -5.24 0.65
N PHE A 251 -21.26 -5.71 -0.45
CA PHE A 251 -21.77 -4.90 -1.55
C PHE A 251 -23.30 -4.95 -1.47
N GLU A 252 -23.93 -3.88 -0.97
CA GLU A 252 -25.33 -3.61 -1.34
C GLU A 252 -25.27 -2.82 -2.65
N GLY A 253 -25.25 -3.53 -3.77
CA GLY A 253 -25.16 -2.87 -5.07
C GLY A 253 -26.53 -2.72 -5.74
N GLY A 254 -26.67 -1.63 -6.51
CA GLY A 254 -27.66 -1.48 -7.59
C GLY A 254 -27.15 -2.03 -8.94
N GLU A 255 -28.09 -2.50 -9.75
CA GLU A 255 -28.03 -3.53 -10.81
C GLU A 255 -26.92 -3.48 -11.90
N ASP A 256 -26.13 -2.42 -12.06
CA ASP A 256 -25.36 -2.21 -13.31
C ASP A 256 -23.84 -2.43 -13.25
N GLY A 257 -23.23 -2.74 -12.09
CA GLY A 257 -21.77 -2.89 -11.96
C GLY A 257 -21.26 -3.98 -11.01
N ILE A 258 -22.16 -4.83 -10.51
CA ILE A 258 -21.89 -5.77 -9.40
C ILE A 258 -21.43 -7.14 -9.90
N ASP A 259 -21.95 -7.59 -11.04
CA ASP A 259 -21.67 -8.94 -11.53
C ASP A 259 -20.17 -9.13 -11.83
N GLU A 260 -19.49 -8.11 -12.33
CA GLU A 260 -18.07 -8.21 -12.73
C GLU A 260 -17.11 -8.39 -11.53
N PHE A 261 -17.37 -7.69 -10.42
CA PHE A 261 -16.53 -7.77 -9.21
C PHE A 261 -16.88 -8.99 -8.37
N GLY A 262 -18.18 -9.33 -8.28
CA GLY A 262 -18.66 -10.53 -7.62
C GLY A 262 -18.02 -11.78 -8.22
N ILE A 263 -18.00 -11.90 -9.54
CA ILE A 263 -17.38 -13.03 -10.25
C ILE A 263 -15.88 -13.12 -9.97
N LEU A 264 -15.15 -12.00 -9.96
CA LEU A 264 -13.70 -12.01 -9.70
C LEU A 264 -13.40 -12.43 -8.25
N VAL A 265 -14.13 -11.91 -7.27
CA VAL A 265 -13.98 -12.27 -5.85
C VAL A 265 -14.39 -13.72 -5.62
N GLU A 266 -15.51 -14.18 -6.18
CA GLU A 266 -15.93 -15.57 -6.10
C GLU A 266 -14.90 -16.50 -6.76
N THR A 267 -14.36 -16.13 -7.91
CA THR A 267 -13.29 -16.91 -8.56
C THR A 267 -11.99 -16.89 -7.74
N LEU A 268 -11.65 -15.79 -7.07
CA LEU A 268 -10.48 -15.72 -6.18
C LEU A 268 -10.67 -16.50 -4.87
N CYS A 269 -11.91 -16.60 -4.38
CA CYS A 269 -12.25 -17.26 -3.12
C CYS A 269 -12.66 -18.73 -3.29
N ASP A 270 -13.03 -19.18 -4.50
CA ASP A 270 -13.35 -20.57 -4.83
C ASP A 270 -12.25 -21.21 -5.71
N PRO A 271 -11.26 -21.89 -5.10
CA PRO A 271 -10.20 -22.56 -5.83
C PRO A 271 -10.66 -23.80 -6.60
N SER A 272 -11.93 -24.23 -6.49
CA SER A 272 -12.42 -25.44 -7.17
C SER A 272 -12.31 -25.35 -8.69
N GLY A 273 -12.54 -24.16 -9.26
CA GLY A 273 -12.44 -23.86 -10.69
C GLY A 273 -11.02 -23.61 -11.22
N TRP A 274 -10.01 -23.63 -10.35
CA TRP A 274 -8.64 -23.32 -10.75
C TRP A 274 -7.96 -24.51 -11.43
N SER A 275 -7.11 -24.21 -12.42
CA SER A 275 -6.22 -25.22 -13.01
C SER A 275 -5.22 -25.71 -11.96
N ASP A 276 -4.73 -26.94 -12.12
CA ASP A 276 -3.73 -27.53 -11.19
C ASP A 276 -2.45 -26.68 -11.11
N GLU A 277 -2.11 -25.96 -12.19
CA GLU A 277 -0.99 -25.04 -12.20
C GLU A 277 -1.24 -23.79 -11.33
N ILE A 278 -2.46 -23.23 -11.36
CA ILE A 278 -2.86 -22.11 -10.50
C ILE A 278 -2.89 -22.57 -9.04
N LYS A 279 -3.47 -23.75 -8.75
CA LYS A 279 -3.52 -24.34 -7.41
C LYS A 279 -2.11 -24.54 -6.86
N LYS A 280 -1.20 -25.11 -7.64
CA LYS A 280 0.19 -25.33 -7.25
C LYS A 280 0.96 -24.03 -7.03
N ALA A 281 0.72 -23.00 -7.84
CA ALA A 281 1.30 -21.67 -7.64
C ALA A 281 0.79 -21.07 -6.32
N PHE A 282 -0.51 -21.19 -6.04
CA PHE A 282 -1.14 -20.72 -4.82
C PHE A 282 -0.66 -21.45 -3.56
N GLU A 283 -0.60 -22.77 -3.57
CA GLU A 283 -0.08 -23.59 -2.46
C GLU A 283 1.38 -23.29 -2.12
N SER A 284 2.15 -22.78 -3.09
CA SER A 284 3.56 -22.41 -2.91
C SER A 284 3.78 -20.98 -2.39
N SER A 285 2.74 -20.15 -2.39
CA SER A 285 2.77 -18.78 -1.90
C SER A 285 1.97 -18.73 -0.59
N ALA A 286 2.52 -18.17 0.49
CA ALA A 286 1.91 -18.17 1.82
C ALA A 286 0.43 -17.72 1.81
N THR A 287 -0.33 -18.06 2.85
CA THR A 287 -1.78 -17.84 2.99
C THR A 287 -2.28 -16.46 2.56
N HIS A 288 -2.63 -16.28 1.28
CA HIS A 288 -3.15 -15.00 0.78
C HIS A 288 -4.60 -14.82 1.25
N THR A 289 -4.81 -13.87 2.15
CA THR A 289 -6.17 -13.39 2.47
C THR A 289 -6.50 -12.21 1.55
N TRP A 290 -7.56 -12.35 0.75
CA TRP A 290 -7.99 -11.34 -0.22
C TRP A 290 -9.05 -10.43 0.40
N MET A 291 -8.81 -9.12 0.44
CA MET A 291 -9.76 -8.19 1.06
C MET A 291 -9.93 -6.85 0.34
N LYS A 292 -11.06 -6.20 0.57
CA LYS A 292 -11.41 -4.92 -0.03
C LYS A 292 -10.74 -3.77 0.74
N MET A 293 -10.17 -2.84 0.02
CA MET A 293 -9.80 -1.50 0.50
C MET A 293 -10.60 -0.48 -0.28
N ILE A 294 -11.24 0.47 0.41
CA ILE A 294 -11.87 1.60 -0.26
C ILE A 294 -10.97 2.81 -0.07
N CYS A 295 -10.66 3.45 -1.19
CA CYS A 295 -10.02 4.76 -1.24
C CYS A 295 -11.14 5.79 -1.43
N CYS A 296 -11.48 6.52 -0.38
CA CYS A 296 -12.50 7.58 -0.45
C CYS A 296 -11.83 8.93 -0.73
N HIS A 297 -12.34 9.63 -1.74
CA HIS A 297 -11.91 10.99 -2.15
C HIS A 297 -12.82 12.08 -1.59
#